data_AF-A0A258CGF1-F1
#
_entry.id   AF-A0A258CGF1-F1
#
_cell.length_a   1.000
_cell.length_b   1.000
_cell.length_c   1.000
_cell.angle_alpha   90.00
_cell.angle_beta   90.00
_cell.angle_gamma   90.00
#
_symmetry.space_group_name_H-M   'P 1'
#
loop_
_entity.id
_entity.type
_entity.pdbx_description
1 polymer ?
#
loop_
_entity_poly.entity_id
_entity_poly.type
_entity_poly.pdbx_seq_one_letter_code
_entity_poly.pdbx_strand_id
1 'polypeptide(L)' 'MFSRTLLCMALATLPLPLLADTVWLKNGDRLTGKISVLDGGKLLLETDYGGSIPLKWSSIATLESKQKLLIK' A
#
# COMPACT_ATOMS: atom_id res chain seq x y z
N MET A 1 21.35 38.27 1.76
CA MET A 1 21.48 36.81 2.01
C MET A 1 20.16 36.10 2.39
N PHE A 2 19.00 36.75 2.27
CA PHE A 2 17.68 36.18 2.62
C PHE A 2 17.00 35.34 1.53
N SER A 3 17.49 35.42 0.27
CA SER A 3 16.90 34.67 -0.85
C SER A 3 17.20 33.17 -0.80
N ARG A 4 18.30 32.76 -0.15
CA ARG A 4 18.71 31.34 -0.06
C ARG A 4 17.90 30.55 0.98
N THR A 5 17.46 31.21 2.06
CA THR A 5 16.66 30.57 3.12
C THR A 5 15.20 30.38 2.74
N LEU A 6 14.62 31.31 1.96
CA LEU A 6 13.26 31.17 1.44
C LEU A 6 13.11 30.01 0.44
N LEU A 7 14.16 29.73 -0.36
CA LEU A 7 14.15 28.61 -1.31
C LEU A 7 14.12 27.24 -0.61
N CYS A 8 14.77 27.11 0.55
CA CYS A 8 14.82 25.85 1.30
C CYS A 8 13.48 25.51 1.98
N MET A 9 12.71 26.52 2.41
CA MET A 9 11.42 26.30 3.08
C MET A 9 10.35 25.76 2.10
N ALA A 10 10.42 26.16 0.83
CA ALA A 10 9.47 25.73 -0.20
C ALA A 10 9.66 24.26 -0.65
N LEU A 11 10.84 23.67 -0.43
CA LEU A 11 11.14 22.30 -0.87
C LEU A 11 10.65 21.21 0.09
N ALA A 12 10.29 21.57 1.34
CA ALA A 12 9.95 20.61 2.39
C ALA A 12 8.49 20.13 2.37
N THR A 13 7.64 20.71 1.53
CA THR A 13 6.18 20.42 1.52
C THR A 13 5.74 19.49 0.39
N LEU A 14 6.66 18.83 -0.33
CA LEU A 14 6.23 17.84 -1.31
C LEU A 14 5.64 16.62 -0.59
N PRO A 15 4.35 16.28 -0.83
CA PRO A 15 3.77 15.07 -0.28
C PRO A 15 4.49 13.87 -0.91
N LEU A 16 5.30 13.18 -0.11
CA LEU A 16 5.87 11.92 -0.52
C LEU A 16 4.70 10.94 -0.71
N PRO A 17 4.58 10.28 -1.87
CA PRO A 17 3.55 9.27 -2.06
C PRO A 17 3.82 8.14 -1.08
N LEU A 18 2.99 8.02 -0.04
CA LEU A 18 3.03 6.90 0.89
C LEU A 18 2.73 5.64 0.05
N LEU A 19 3.73 4.81 -0.15
CA LEU A 19 3.64 3.59 -0.96
C LEU A 19 2.91 2.52 -0.15
N ALA A 20 1.59 2.52 -0.21
CA ALA A 20 0.77 1.44 0.30
C ALA A 20 0.07 0.72 -0.85
N ASP A 21 0.11 -0.59 -0.81
CA ASP A 21 -0.62 -1.47 -1.72
C ASP A 21 -2.10 -1.41 -1.36
N THR A 22 -2.96 -1.57 -2.37
CA THR A 22 -4.42 -1.52 -2.19
C THR A 22 -5.06 -2.79 -2.72
N VAL A 23 -5.99 -3.33 -1.95
CA VAL A 23 -6.78 -4.50 -2.31
C VAL A 23 -8.25 -4.10 -2.30
N TRP A 24 -8.95 -4.37 -3.39
CA TRP A 24 -10.40 -4.22 -3.50
C TRP A 24 -11.05 -5.59 -3.43
N LEU A 25 -12.01 -5.72 -2.52
CA LEU A 25 -12.78 -6.93 -2.32
C LEU A 25 -14.07 -6.89 -3.16
N LYS A 26 -14.60 -8.07 -3.47
CA LYS A 26 -15.85 -8.22 -4.26
C LYS A 26 -17.09 -7.66 -3.57
N ASN A 27 -17.06 -7.52 -2.25
CA ASN A 27 -18.13 -6.88 -1.48
C ASN A 27 -18.04 -5.34 -1.50
N GLY A 28 -17.02 -4.75 -2.13
CA GLY A 28 -16.82 -3.30 -2.23
C GLY A 28 -15.85 -2.73 -1.19
N ASP A 29 -15.35 -3.54 -0.25
CA ASP A 29 -14.38 -3.08 0.73
C ASP A 29 -13.03 -2.78 0.07
N ARG A 30 -12.36 -1.75 0.58
CA ARG A 30 -11.01 -1.36 0.16
C ARG A 30 -10.09 -1.43 1.37
N LEU A 31 -9.04 -2.24 1.24
CA LEU A 31 -8.01 -2.37 2.25
C LEU A 31 -6.68 -1.86 1.70
N THR A 32 -5.94 -1.15 2.54
CA THR A 32 -4.65 -0.56 2.18
C THR A 32 -3.61 -1.02 3.19
N GLY A 33 -2.46 -1.47 2.69
CA GLY A 33 -1.40 -2.07 3.50
C GLY A 33 -0.23 -2.53 2.63
N LYS A 34 0.52 -3.51 3.11
CA LYS A 34 1.61 -4.16 2.41
C LYS A 34 1.23 -5.58 2.07
N ILE A 35 1.33 -5.97 0.79
CA ILE A 35 1.03 -7.34 0.37
C ILE A 35 2.29 -8.19 0.54
N SER A 36 2.30 -9.14 1.47
CA SER A 36 3.51 -9.92 1.76
C SER A 36 3.61 -11.22 0.98
N VAL A 37 2.55 -12.05 0.91
CA VAL A 37 2.61 -13.36 0.24
C VAL A 37 1.26 -13.80 -0.34
N LEU A 38 1.31 -14.39 -1.53
CA LEU A 38 0.27 -15.24 -2.11
C LEU A 38 0.68 -16.71 -1.94
N ASP A 39 0.04 -17.43 -1.03
CA ASP A 39 0.31 -18.86 -0.82
C ASP A 39 -1.02 -19.63 -0.70
N GLY A 40 -1.14 -20.75 -1.42
CA GLY A 40 -2.27 -21.67 -1.35
C GLY A 40 -3.66 -21.05 -1.56
N GLY A 41 -3.77 -19.96 -2.32
CA GLY A 41 -5.04 -19.26 -2.59
C GLY A 41 -5.48 -18.25 -1.52
N LYS A 42 -4.57 -17.87 -0.61
CA LYS A 42 -4.78 -16.79 0.36
C LYS A 42 -3.75 -15.68 0.13
N LEU A 43 -4.17 -14.43 0.30
CA LEU A 43 -3.35 -13.23 0.25
C LEU A 43 -3.19 -12.69 1.67
N LEU A 44 -1.96 -12.51 2.12
CA LEU A 44 -1.67 -11.84 3.38
C LEU A 44 -1.49 -10.34 3.14
N LEU A 45 -2.34 -9.54 3.78
CA LEU A 45 -2.26 -8.09 3.79
C LEU A 45 -1.79 -7.64 5.19
N GLU A 46 -0.61 -7.05 5.25
CA GLU A 46 -0.07 -6.46 6.48
C GLU A 46 -0.49 -4.99 6.59
N THR A 47 -1.08 -4.63 7.71
CA THR A 47 -1.54 -3.27 8.00
C THR A 47 -0.99 -2.84 9.35
N ASP A 48 -0.59 -1.57 9.47
CA ASP A 48 -0.03 -1.06 10.73
C ASP A 48 -1.06 -1.03 11.87
N TYR A 49 -2.34 -0.98 11.54
CA TYR A 49 -3.45 -0.91 12.51
C TYR A 49 -4.06 -2.28 12.83
N GLY A 50 -4.07 -3.20 11.87
CA GLY A 50 -4.76 -4.49 11.97
C GLY A 50 -3.82 -5.70 11.96
N GLY A 51 -2.50 -5.48 11.88
CA GLY A 51 -1.51 -6.54 11.71
C GLY A 51 -1.68 -7.27 10.37
N SER A 52 -1.33 -8.55 10.36
CA SER A 52 -1.46 -9.43 9.19
C SER A 52 -2.87 -9.98 9.04
N ILE A 53 -3.57 -9.56 7.99
CA ILE A 53 -4.94 -9.95 7.66
C ILE A 53 -4.91 -10.97 6.52
N PRO A 54 -5.29 -12.25 6.77
CA PRO A 54 -5.42 -13.25 5.71
C PRO A 54 -6.73 -13.06 4.93
N LEU A 55 -6.61 -12.73 3.65
CA LEU A 55 -7.71 -12.59 2.70
C LEU A 55 -7.78 -13.82 1.77
N LYS A 56 -8.98 -14.31 1.47
CA LYS A 56 -9.15 -15.37 0.47
C LYS A 56 -9.04 -14.76 -0.93
N TRP A 57 -8.26 -15.37 -1.81
CA TRP A 57 -8.11 -14.90 -3.20
C TRP A 57 -9.44 -14.82 -3.95
N SER A 58 -10.35 -15.76 -3.68
CA SER A 58 -11.70 -15.79 -4.26
C SER A 58 -12.53 -14.54 -3.97
N SER A 59 -12.25 -13.86 -2.85
CA SER A 59 -12.96 -12.67 -2.39
C SER A 59 -12.35 -11.36 -2.89
N ILE A 60 -11.16 -11.43 -3.48
CA ILE A 60 -10.46 -10.27 -4.05
C ILE A 60 -11.02 -10.03 -5.46
N ALA A 61 -11.38 -8.77 -5.73
CA ALA A 61 -11.80 -8.33 -7.05
C ALA A 61 -10.59 -7.88 -7.85
N THR A 62 -9.78 -7.00 -7.25
CA THR A 62 -8.55 -6.50 -7.85
C THR A 62 -7.56 -6.10 -6.76
N LEU A 63 -6.28 -6.08 -7.10
CA LEU A 63 -5.22 -5.60 -6.22
C LEU A 63 -4.27 -4.73 -7.04
N GLU A 64 -3.79 -3.68 -6.40
CA GLU A 64 -2.77 -2.79 -6.93
C GLU A 64 -1.59 -2.83 -5.96
N SER A 65 -0.48 -3.38 -6.43
CA SER A 65 0.79 -3.35 -5.69
C SER A 65 1.75 -2.43 -6.41
N LYS A 66 2.37 -1.52 -5.66
CA LYS A 66 3.45 -0.68 -6.22
C LYS A 66 4.80 -1.40 -6.21
N GLN A 67 4.84 -2.58 -5.60
CA GLN A 67 6.04 -3.40 -5.42
C GLN A 67 5.91 -4.71 -6.23
N LYS A 68 7.05 -5.27 -6.68
CA LYS A 68 7.04 -6.57 -7.37
C LYS A 68 6.55 -7.65 -6.40
N LEU A 69 5.41 -8.24 -6.72
CA LEU A 69 4.89 -9.38 -5.99
C LEU A 69 5.60 -10.65 -6.45
N LEU A 70 6.14 -11.43 -5.51
CA LEU A 70 6.63 -12.78 -5.77
C LEU A 70 5.44 -13.72 -5.77
N ILE A 71 5.01 -14.15 -6.96
CA ILE A 71 4.04 -15.23 -7.14
C ILE A 71 4.86 -16.52 -7.23
N LYS A 72 4.64 -17.47 -6.31
CA LYS A 72 5.31 -18.78 -6.32
C LYS A 72 4.44 -19.84 -6.96
#